data_AF-A0A846SJ88-F1
#
_entry.id   AF-A0A846SJ88-F1
#
_cell.length_a   1.000
_cell.length_b   1.000
_cell.length_c   1.000
_cell.angle_alpha   90.00
_cell.angle_beta   90.00
_cell.angle_gamma   90.00
#
_symmetry.space_group_name_H-M   'P 1'
#
loop_
_entity.id
_entity.type
_entity.pdbx_description
1 polymer ?
#
loop_
_entity_poly.entity_id
_entity_poly.type
_entity_poly.pdbx_seq_one_letter_code
_entity_poly.pdbx_strand_id
1 'polypeptide(L)'
;MGALVNRTVRSVATSLAVGFALYFVARGIWWIEQPTAPLVMVLAIGLYLVVVNVAILGSANSVRMPLWSAVLALLASAVIPALVTFALDPADRTAPFATWYIGALGLLGVVCVVRRRFLVGWATLAVLVAATSAYLGLGVALSLGLVGSIMWVVVARLLVMFWDRAVRDTERLAEIQQAVSAWHATQRVRQRERRLRTQFALAVAGPVLSRVVASRGALDDQERLDARLAEGRLRDELRGADLLNDAVRNAIEAARRRGAVVTVFDEGGFDGIEAARRVEIRDELAAVLTRAESARLIIRSSRDPRVAVTVVGRAGTRASGDDDSVDLWHEILREAAAV
;
A
#
# COMPACT_ATOMS: atom_id res chain seq x y z
N MET A 1 -11.15 -15.39 4.28
CA MET A 1 -10.73 -16.62 3.58
C MET A 1 -9.31 -17.10 3.96
N GLY A 2 -8.30 -16.22 4.03
CA GLY A 2 -6.92 -16.61 4.37
C GLY A 2 -6.70 -17.25 5.76
N ALA A 3 -7.46 -16.85 6.79
CA ALA A 3 -7.34 -17.44 8.13
C ALA A 3 -7.81 -18.90 8.21
N LEU A 4 -8.81 -19.28 7.41
CA LEU A 4 -9.30 -20.67 7.34
C LEU A 4 -8.30 -21.56 6.58
N VAL A 5 -7.73 -21.06 5.48
CA VAL A 5 -6.69 -21.76 4.69
C VAL A 5 -5.40 -21.96 5.48
N ASN A 6 -4.98 -20.98 6.28
CA ASN A 6 -3.80 -21.12 7.14
C ASN A 6 -3.98 -22.18 8.24
N ARG A 7 -5.21 -22.38 8.73
CA ARG A 7 -5.52 -23.44 9.71
C ARG A 7 -5.50 -24.84 9.08
N THR A 8 -6.01 -24.99 7.85
CA THR A 8 -6.02 -26.29 7.16
C THR A 8 -4.62 -26.76 6.78
N VAL A 9 -3.78 -25.90 6.19
CA VAL A 9 -2.40 -26.25 5.83
C VAL A 9 -1.57 -26.62 7.06
N ARG A 10 -1.71 -25.85 8.15
CA ARG A 10 -1.03 -26.15 9.41
C ARG A 10 -1.48 -27.46 10.03
N SER A 11 -2.78 -27.74 9.99
CA SER A 11 -3.35 -29.01 10.48
C SER A 11 -2.77 -30.20 9.71
N VAL A 12 -2.73 -30.12 8.38
CA VAL A 12 -2.15 -31.17 7.52
C VAL A 12 -0.65 -31.36 7.79
N ALA A 13 0.12 -30.28 7.90
CA ALA A 13 1.56 -30.40 8.21
C ALA A 13 1.80 -31.01 9.60
N THR A 14 0.96 -30.67 10.57
CA THR A 14 1.04 -31.21 11.94
C THR A 14 0.67 -32.69 11.98
N SER A 15 -0.42 -33.09 11.30
CA SER A 15 -0.84 -34.50 11.23
C SER A 15 0.20 -35.36 10.50
N LEU A 16 0.79 -34.85 9.43
CA LEU A 16 1.87 -35.53 8.72
C LEU A 16 3.12 -35.69 9.60
N ALA A 17 3.52 -34.65 10.33
CA ALA A 17 4.66 -34.72 11.25
C ALA A 17 4.44 -35.73 12.38
N VAL A 18 3.23 -35.76 12.96
CA VAL A 18 2.86 -36.76 13.97
C VAL A 18 2.85 -38.17 13.36
N GLY A 19 2.30 -38.33 12.15
CA GLY A 19 2.28 -39.61 11.43
C GLY A 19 3.68 -40.18 11.18
N PHE A 20 4.61 -39.37 10.68
CA PHE A 20 6.00 -39.78 10.51
C PHE A 20 6.69 -40.09 11.84
N ALA A 21 6.42 -39.31 12.89
CA ALA A 21 6.98 -39.56 14.21
C ALA A 21 6.52 -40.93 14.76
N LEU A 22 5.23 -41.25 14.63
CA LEU A 22 4.66 -42.54 15.02
C LEU A 22 5.20 -43.68 14.16
N TYR A 23 5.38 -43.47 12.85
CA TYR A 23 6.01 -44.45 11.97
C TYR A 23 7.41 -44.86 12.45
N PHE A 24 8.26 -43.88 12.80
CA PHE A 24 9.61 -44.19 13.30
C PHE A 24 9.60 -44.88 14.66
N VAL A 25 8.65 -44.52 15.54
CA VAL A 25 8.44 -45.21 16.82
C VAL A 25 8.01 -46.66 16.58
N ALA A 26 7.04 -46.90 15.69
CA ALA A 26 6.59 -48.25 15.35
C ALA A 26 7.74 -49.11 14.81
N ARG A 27 8.60 -48.54 13.96
CA ARG A 27 9.83 -49.18 13.49
C ARG A 27 10.78 -49.55 14.62
N GLY A 28 10.92 -48.69 15.63
CA GLY A 28 11.77 -48.92 16.79
C GLY A 28 11.21 -49.96 17.77
N ILE A 29 9.89 -50.18 17.77
CA ILE A 29 9.22 -51.17 18.62
C ILE A 29 9.20 -52.57 17.97
N TRP A 30 9.18 -52.64 16.64
CA TRP A 30 9.14 -53.90 15.90
C TRP A 30 10.51 -54.60 15.91
N TRP A 31 10.83 -55.29 16.99
CA TRP A 31 12.10 -56.00 17.16
C TRP A 31 12.08 -57.34 16.42
N ILE A 32 13.09 -57.55 15.58
CA ILE A 32 13.34 -58.84 14.92
C ILE A 32 14.20 -59.72 15.84
N GLU A 33 15.16 -59.10 16.52
CA GLU A 33 16.02 -59.69 17.55
C GLU A 33 15.88 -58.91 18.85
N GLN A 34 15.92 -59.61 19.99
CA GLN A 34 15.70 -58.98 21.29
C GLN A 34 16.92 -58.13 21.68
N PRO A 35 16.75 -56.82 22.00
CA PRO A 35 17.85 -55.99 22.46
C PRO A 35 18.48 -56.55 23.74
N THR A 36 19.80 -56.43 23.87
CA THR A 36 20.53 -56.85 25.07
C THR A 36 20.10 -56.06 26.30
N ALA A 37 19.74 -54.79 26.13
CA ALA A 37 19.13 -53.96 27.18
C ALA A 37 17.81 -53.34 26.69
N PRO A 38 16.67 -54.08 26.76
CA PRO A 38 15.40 -53.64 26.20
C PRO A 38 14.85 -52.39 26.89
N LEU A 39 15.11 -52.21 28.18
CA LEU A 39 14.71 -51.01 28.93
C LEU A 39 15.40 -49.74 28.40
N VAL A 40 16.65 -49.84 27.97
CA VAL A 40 17.40 -48.71 27.39
C VAL A 40 16.85 -48.33 26.02
N MET A 41 16.46 -49.32 25.21
CA MET A 41 15.77 -49.09 23.94
C MET A 41 14.41 -48.41 24.14
N VAL A 42 13.60 -48.89 25.09
CA VAL A 42 12.31 -48.28 25.43
C VAL A 42 12.49 -46.85 25.95
N LEU A 43 13.52 -46.60 26.77
CA LEU A 43 13.86 -45.25 27.22
C LEU A 43 14.19 -44.31 26.05
N ALA A 44 14.95 -44.79 25.06
CA ALA A 44 15.29 -44.01 23.87
C ALA A 44 14.04 -43.66 23.03
N ILE A 45 13.14 -44.63 22.84
CA ILE A 45 11.86 -44.43 22.14
C ILE A 45 10.97 -43.44 22.90
N GLY A 46 10.85 -43.60 24.22
CA GLY A 46 10.08 -42.70 25.07
C GLY A 46 10.63 -41.28 25.06
N LEU A 47 11.95 -41.12 25.16
CA LEU A 47 12.63 -39.82 25.06
C LEU A 47 12.34 -39.14 23.73
N TYR A 48 12.45 -39.87 22.61
CA TYR A 48 12.12 -39.33 21.29
C TYR A 48 10.65 -38.89 21.22
N LEU A 49 9.72 -39.72 21.70
CA LEU A 49 8.29 -39.45 21.64
C LEU A 49 7.93 -38.19 22.43
N VAL A 50 8.52 -38.00 23.62
CA VAL A 50 8.34 -36.77 24.40
C VAL A 50 8.89 -35.57 23.65
N VAL A 51 10.14 -35.63 23.18
CA VAL A 51 10.81 -34.49 22.55
C VAL A 51 10.13 -34.09 21.24
N VAL A 52 9.74 -35.05 20.40
CA VAL A 52 9.07 -34.76 19.12
C VAL A 52 7.68 -34.19 19.33
N ASN A 53 6.91 -34.66 20.32
CA ASN A 53 5.60 -34.09 20.64
C ASN A 53 5.73 -32.67 21.21
N VAL A 54 6.71 -32.43 22.10
CA VAL A 54 7.01 -31.09 22.59
C VAL A 54 7.44 -30.16 21.43
N ALA A 55 8.24 -30.67 20.50
CA ALA A 55 8.68 -29.91 19.33
C ALA A 55 7.55 -29.60 18.35
N ILE A 56 6.57 -30.49 18.17
CA ILE A 56 5.43 -30.30 17.26
C ILE A 56 4.31 -29.48 17.93
N LEU A 57 3.89 -29.88 19.14
CA LEU A 57 2.66 -29.40 19.79
C LEU A 57 2.90 -28.34 20.87
N GLY A 58 4.11 -28.25 21.43
CA GLY A 58 4.39 -27.46 22.64
C GLY A 58 4.19 -25.94 22.55
N SER A 59 3.88 -25.39 21.37
CA SER A 59 3.41 -24.01 21.26
C SER A 59 2.51 -23.83 20.03
N ALA A 60 1.25 -24.24 20.17
CA ALA A 60 0.24 -24.15 19.13
C ALA A 60 -0.07 -22.70 18.69
N ASN A 61 0.24 -21.69 19.51
CA ASN A 61 -0.07 -20.30 19.18
C ASN A 61 1.09 -19.52 18.55
N SER A 62 2.31 -20.08 18.51
CA SER A 62 3.47 -19.38 17.93
C SER A 62 4.02 -20.07 16.68
N VAL A 63 4.37 -19.26 15.68
CA VAL A 63 5.05 -19.72 14.46
C VAL A 63 6.50 -20.14 14.77
N ARG A 64 7.14 -19.49 15.75
CA ARG A 64 8.54 -19.73 16.13
C ARG A 64 8.63 -20.59 17.38
N MET A 65 9.31 -21.73 17.25
CA MET A 65 9.55 -22.65 18.37
C MET A 65 10.36 -21.98 19.50
N PRO A 66 10.00 -22.20 20.79
CA PRO A 66 10.78 -21.69 21.90
C PRO A 66 12.18 -22.33 21.93
N LEU A 67 13.18 -21.61 22.47
CA LEU A 67 14.56 -22.07 22.44
C LEU A 67 14.78 -23.36 23.24
N TRP A 68 14.13 -23.49 24.41
CA TRP A 68 14.29 -24.65 25.28
C TRP A 68 13.89 -25.96 24.57
N SER A 69 12.80 -25.97 23.80
CA SER A 69 12.38 -27.17 23.09
C SER A 69 13.32 -27.49 21.92
N ALA A 70 13.93 -26.47 21.32
CA ALA A 70 14.93 -26.65 20.26
C ALA A 70 16.23 -27.22 20.84
N VAL A 71 16.62 -26.79 22.04
CA VAL A 71 17.74 -27.36 22.78
C VAL A 71 17.46 -28.82 23.16
N LEU A 72 16.25 -29.15 23.63
CA LEU A 72 15.86 -30.54 23.89
C LEU A 72 15.98 -31.41 22.62
N ALA A 73 15.54 -30.90 21.48
CA ALA A 73 15.69 -31.53 20.18
C ALA A 73 17.17 -31.81 19.83
N LEU A 74 18.05 -30.83 20.06
CA LEU A 74 19.49 -30.99 19.84
C LEU A 74 20.10 -32.03 20.80
N LEU A 75 19.78 -31.97 22.09
CA LEU A 75 20.26 -32.94 23.08
C LEU A 75 19.79 -34.36 22.75
N ALA A 76 18.53 -34.52 22.33
CA ALA A 76 17.98 -35.80 21.90
C ALA A 76 18.77 -36.40 20.73
N SER A 77 19.25 -35.57 19.79
CA SER A 77 20.06 -36.04 18.66
C SER A 77 21.44 -36.59 19.04
N ALA A 78 21.97 -36.20 20.20
CA ALA A 78 23.21 -36.78 20.74
C ALA A 78 22.93 -38.02 21.61
N VAL A 79 21.89 -37.95 22.44
CA VAL A 79 21.60 -38.97 23.46
C VAL A 79 20.97 -40.23 22.86
N ILE A 80 20.02 -40.10 21.94
CA ILE A 80 19.27 -41.25 21.39
C ILE A 80 20.18 -42.23 20.64
N PRO A 81 21.08 -41.79 19.72
CA PRO A 81 21.98 -42.73 19.04
C PRO A 81 22.88 -43.49 20.02
N ALA A 82 23.34 -42.84 21.09
CA ALA A 82 24.14 -43.49 22.12
C ALA A 82 23.31 -44.55 22.87
N LEU A 83 22.11 -44.20 23.35
CA LEU A 83 21.22 -45.15 24.05
C LEU A 83 20.88 -46.37 23.19
N VAL A 84 20.53 -46.15 21.92
CA VAL A 84 20.21 -47.24 20.98
C VAL A 84 21.44 -48.13 20.73
N THR A 85 22.62 -47.53 20.59
CA THR A 85 23.87 -48.27 20.36
C THR A 85 24.27 -49.12 21.58
N PHE A 86 24.06 -48.60 22.79
CA PHE A 86 24.32 -49.33 24.05
C PHE A 86 23.28 -50.44 24.32
N ALA A 87 22.07 -50.30 23.77
CA ALA A 87 21.00 -51.29 23.96
C ALA A 87 21.13 -52.54 23.08
N LEU A 88 22.09 -52.55 22.13
CA LEU A 88 22.21 -53.55 21.08
C LEU A 88 23.61 -54.16 21.01
N ASP A 89 23.65 -55.45 20.67
CA ASP A 89 24.89 -56.12 20.28
C ASP A 89 25.43 -55.49 18.97
N PRO A 90 26.76 -55.32 18.81
CA PRO A 90 27.38 -54.92 17.55
C PRO A 90 26.80 -55.56 16.28
N ALA A 91 26.40 -56.84 16.34
CA ALA A 91 25.84 -57.56 15.19
C ALA A 91 24.49 -56.99 14.70
N ASP A 92 23.67 -56.45 15.63
CA ASP A 92 22.30 -56.04 15.34
C ASP A 92 22.16 -54.53 15.03
N ARG A 93 23.24 -53.77 15.15
CA ARG A 93 23.22 -52.30 15.02
C ARG A 93 22.78 -51.80 13.64
N THR A 94 22.95 -52.61 12.60
CA THR A 94 22.53 -52.29 11.22
C THR A 94 21.11 -52.72 10.91
N ALA A 95 20.41 -53.40 11.83
CA ALA A 95 19.06 -53.88 11.59
C ALA A 95 18.08 -52.71 11.36
N PRO A 96 16.98 -52.94 10.61
CA PRO A 96 15.99 -51.89 10.33
C PRO A 96 15.38 -51.29 11.60
N PHE A 97 15.18 -52.11 12.63
CA PHE A 97 14.66 -51.66 13.92
C PHE A 97 15.70 -50.86 14.71
N ALA A 98 17.01 -51.15 14.58
CA ALA A 98 18.09 -50.41 15.24
C ALA A 98 18.30 -49.00 14.64
N THR A 99 18.09 -48.86 13.33
CA THR A 99 18.35 -47.63 12.56
C THR A 99 17.13 -46.72 12.43
N TRP A 100 15.96 -47.13 12.92
CA TRP A 100 15.40 -46.36 14.02
C TRP A 100 15.43 -44.83 13.97
N TYR A 101 16.35 -44.36 14.79
CA TYR A 101 16.58 -42.99 15.17
C TYR A 101 17.09 -42.11 14.02
N ILE A 102 17.65 -42.69 12.95
CA ILE A 102 18.24 -41.91 11.85
C ILE A 102 17.16 -41.04 11.20
N GLY A 103 16.10 -41.67 10.72
CA GLY A 103 14.95 -40.96 10.14
C GLY A 103 14.17 -40.15 11.19
N ALA A 104 14.07 -40.66 12.42
CA ALA A 104 13.37 -40.00 13.53
C ALA A 104 14.00 -38.64 13.87
N LEU A 105 15.33 -38.61 14.02
CA LEU A 105 16.09 -37.40 14.30
C LEU A 105 16.18 -36.49 13.07
N GLY A 106 16.20 -37.05 11.86
CA GLY A 106 16.04 -36.30 10.61
C GLY A 106 14.72 -35.52 10.57
N LEU A 107 13.60 -36.18 10.90
CA LEU A 107 12.29 -35.54 11.04
C LEU A 107 12.30 -34.43 12.10
N LEU A 108 12.94 -34.68 13.24
CA LEU A 108 13.06 -33.70 14.31
C LEU A 108 13.89 -32.47 13.89
N GLY A 109 14.93 -32.66 13.06
CA GLY A 109 15.63 -31.58 12.36
C GLY A 109 14.73 -30.79 11.40
N VAL A 110 13.90 -31.49 10.61
CA VAL A 110 12.89 -30.87 9.72
C VAL A 110 11.90 -30.02 10.52
N VAL A 111 11.39 -30.53 11.64
CA VAL A 111 10.48 -29.80 12.54
C VAL A 111 11.15 -28.52 13.04
N CYS A 112 12.42 -28.57 13.45
CA CYS A 112 13.16 -27.38 13.88
C CYS A 112 13.29 -26.33 12.76
N VAL A 113 13.56 -26.77 11.52
CA VAL A 113 13.65 -25.88 10.35
C VAL A 113 12.29 -25.23 10.05
N VAL A 114 11.22 -26.03 9.94
CA VAL A 114 9.86 -25.56 9.64
C VAL A 114 9.36 -24.60 10.71
N ARG A 115 9.70 -24.83 11.98
CA ARG A 115 9.33 -23.95 13.11
C ARG A 115 10.31 -22.78 13.34
N ARG A 116 11.02 -22.36 12.28
CA ARG A 116 11.90 -21.17 12.25
C ARG A 116 13.09 -21.20 13.22
N ARG A 117 13.62 -22.38 13.52
CA ARG A 117 14.88 -22.59 14.25
C ARG A 117 15.89 -23.35 13.38
N PHE A 118 16.13 -22.83 12.17
CA PHE A 118 16.96 -23.52 11.18
C PHE A 118 18.39 -23.81 11.66
N LEU A 119 19.02 -22.90 12.41
CA LEU A 119 20.36 -23.13 12.98
C LEU A 119 20.38 -24.37 13.87
N VAL A 120 19.36 -24.54 14.70
CA VAL A 120 19.24 -25.71 15.57
C VAL A 120 18.92 -26.96 14.75
N GLY A 121 18.04 -26.87 13.75
CA GLY A 121 17.76 -28.00 12.85
C GLY A 121 19.00 -28.50 12.10
N TRP A 122 19.86 -27.60 11.64
CA TRP A 122 21.17 -27.96 11.07
C TRP A 122 22.12 -28.55 12.10
N ALA A 123 22.16 -28.01 13.32
CA ALA A 123 22.96 -28.57 14.40
C ALA A 123 22.49 -29.99 14.77
N THR A 124 21.18 -30.22 14.88
CA THR A 124 20.56 -31.54 15.10
C THR A 124 20.96 -32.52 13.99
N LEU A 125 20.91 -32.10 12.72
CA LEU A 125 21.36 -32.92 11.61
C LEU A 125 22.87 -33.20 11.69
N ALA A 126 23.70 -32.21 12.00
CA ALA A 126 25.14 -32.38 12.10
C ALA A 126 25.54 -33.35 13.23
N VAL A 127 24.89 -33.22 14.39
CA VAL A 127 25.07 -34.15 15.53
C VAL A 127 24.59 -35.55 15.17
N LEU A 128 23.45 -35.69 14.49
CA LEU A 128 22.97 -36.97 13.98
C LEU A 128 24.00 -37.62 13.04
N VAL A 129 24.50 -36.86 12.05
CA VAL A 129 25.51 -37.33 11.09
C VAL A 129 26.77 -37.78 11.82
N ALA A 130 27.28 -36.97 12.74
CA ALA A 130 28.49 -37.27 13.50
C ALA A 130 28.33 -38.53 14.38
N ALA A 131 27.25 -38.59 15.17
CA ALA A 131 26.99 -39.71 16.07
C ALA A 131 26.79 -41.02 15.28
N THR A 132 25.94 -41.01 14.25
CA THR A 132 25.68 -42.20 13.44
C THR A 132 26.94 -42.67 12.71
N SER A 133 27.73 -41.73 12.17
CA SER A 133 28.99 -42.07 11.49
C SER A 133 30.05 -42.61 12.44
N ALA A 134 30.08 -42.15 13.69
CA ALA A 134 30.98 -42.67 14.71
C ALA A 134 30.64 -44.11 15.13
N TYR A 135 29.34 -44.44 15.22
CA TYR A 135 28.90 -45.77 15.67
C TYR A 135 28.81 -46.83 14.57
N LEU A 136 28.40 -46.45 13.35
CA LEU A 136 28.19 -47.39 12.23
C LEU A 136 29.21 -47.26 11.10
N GLY A 137 29.98 -46.17 11.07
CA GLY A 137 30.80 -45.79 9.92
C GLY A 137 30.01 -44.99 8.89
N LEU A 138 30.66 -44.02 8.24
CA LEU A 138 30.01 -43.07 7.34
C LEU A 138 29.33 -43.75 6.14
N GLY A 139 30.00 -44.70 5.48
CA GLY A 139 29.45 -45.38 4.30
C GLY A 139 28.18 -46.17 4.60
N VAL A 140 28.17 -46.89 5.72
CA VAL A 140 27.02 -47.67 6.20
C VAL A 140 25.90 -46.75 6.68
N ALA A 141 26.23 -45.66 7.38
CA ALA A 141 25.23 -44.68 7.80
C ALA A 141 24.50 -44.05 6.59
N LEU A 142 25.23 -43.75 5.50
CA LEU A 142 24.65 -43.20 4.27
C LEU A 142 23.66 -44.17 3.62
N SER A 143 23.97 -45.48 3.56
CA SER A 143 23.06 -46.48 2.98
C SER A 143 21.83 -46.77 3.85
N LEU A 144 21.91 -46.56 5.16
CA LEU A 144 20.83 -46.85 6.12
C LEU A 144 19.86 -45.68 6.36
N GLY A 145 19.93 -44.61 5.56
CA GLY A 145 18.94 -43.53 5.56
C GLY A 145 19.45 -42.16 6.00
N LEU A 146 20.75 -42.01 6.26
CA LEU A 146 21.33 -40.68 6.54
C LEU A 146 21.20 -39.73 5.34
N VAL A 147 21.32 -40.25 4.11
CA VAL A 147 21.06 -39.48 2.87
C VAL A 147 19.65 -38.92 2.86
N GLY A 148 18.65 -39.74 3.21
CA GLY A 148 17.25 -39.31 3.28
C GLY A 148 17.04 -38.21 4.32
N SER A 149 17.67 -38.33 5.47
CA SER A 149 17.58 -37.33 6.55
C SER A 149 18.19 -35.98 6.14
N ILE A 150 19.35 -36.00 5.48
CA ILE A 150 19.99 -34.79 4.93
C ILE A 150 19.08 -34.16 3.87
N MET A 151 18.58 -34.97 2.92
CA MET A 151 17.74 -34.50 1.83
C MET A 151 16.46 -33.82 2.36
N TRP A 152 15.76 -34.43 3.32
CA TRP A 152 14.54 -33.85 3.88
C TRP A 152 14.77 -32.53 4.60
N VAL A 153 15.87 -32.39 5.37
CA VAL A 153 16.20 -31.13 6.05
C VAL A 153 16.53 -30.03 5.05
N VAL A 154 17.27 -30.35 3.97
CA VAL A 154 17.57 -29.40 2.88
C VAL A 154 16.29 -28.96 2.18
N VAL A 155 15.44 -29.90 1.79
CA VAL A 155 14.16 -29.61 1.13
C VAL A 155 13.27 -28.74 2.02
N ALA A 156 13.15 -29.08 3.31
CA ALA A 156 12.41 -28.28 4.27
C ALA A 156 12.95 -26.84 4.37
N ARG A 157 14.28 -26.68 4.37
CA ARG A 157 14.93 -25.35 4.43
C ARG A 157 14.63 -24.52 3.19
N LEU A 158 14.69 -25.13 2.01
CA LEU A 158 14.37 -24.46 0.74
C LEU A 158 12.90 -24.04 0.71
N LEU A 159 11.98 -24.93 1.07
CA LEU A 159 10.55 -24.62 1.11
C LEU A 159 10.24 -23.43 2.05
N VAL A 160 10.81 -23.41 3.25
CA VAL A 160 10.63 -22.28 4.19
C VAL A 160 11.22 -20.98 3.61
N MET A 161 12.40 -21.05 2.98
CA MET A 161 13.05 -19.88 2.38
C MET A 161 12.22 -19.31 1.21
N PHE A 162 11.71 -20.17 0.33
CA PHE A 162 10.87 -19.75 -0.79
C PHE A 162 9.55 -19.16 -0.31
N TRP A 163 8.93 -19.75 0.73
CA TRP A 163 7.72 -19.20 1.32
C TRP A 163 7.94 -17.81 1.93
N ASP A 164 9.00 -17.63 2.72
CA ASP A 164 9.34 -16.32 3.30
C ASP A 164 9.68 -15.27 2.21
N ARG A 165 10.22 -15.71 1.07
CA ARG A 165 10.43 -14.82 -0.08
C ARG A 165 9.10 -14.42 -0.72
N ALA A 166 8.23 -15.39 -1.01
CA ALA A 166 6.94 -15.14 -1.63
C ALA A 166 6.05 -14.19 -0.81
N VAL A 167 6.04 -14.34 0.53
CA VAL A 167 5.27 -13.45 1.42
C VAL A 167 5.79 -12.01 1.38
N ARG A 168 7.11 -11.81 1.43
CA ARG A 168 7.70 -10.46 1.37
C ARG A 168 7.44 -9.76 0.04
N ASP A 169 7.41 -10.51 -1.05
CA ASP A 169 7.12 -9.96 -2.38
C ASP A 169 5.66 -9.48 -2.48
N THR A 170 4.73 -10.14 -1.79
CA THR A 170 3.31 -9.69 -1.75
C THR A 170 3.10 -8.41 -0.93
N GLU A 171 3.82 -8.21 0.16
CA GLU A 171 3.73 -6.99 0.99
C GLU A 171 4.24 -5.75 0.24
N ARG A 172 5.36 -5.89 -0.48
CA ARG A 172 5.90 -4.80 -1.32
C ARG A 172 4.97 -4.42 -2.47
N LEU A 173 4.26 -5.39 -3.07
CA LEU A 173 3.29 -5.09 -4.12
C LEU A 173 2.08 -4.32 -3.57
N ALA A 174 1.62 -4.65 -2.37
CA ALA A 174 0.48 -3.97 -1.74
C ALA A 174 0.80 -2.49 -1.41
N GLU A 175 2.00 -2.20 -0.90
CA GLU A 175 2.45 -0.82 -0.63
C GLU A 175 2.58 0.01 -1.91
N ILE A 176 3.14 -0.57 -2.98
CA ILE A 176 3.25 0.10 -4.29
C ILE A 176 1.86 0.38 -4.89
N GLN A 177 0.92 -0.55 -4.77
CA GLN A 177 -0.45 -0.36 -5.26
C GLN A 177 -1.19 0.77 -4.53
N GLN A 178 -1.00 0.91 -3.21
CA GLN A 178 -1.57 2.02 -2.44
C GLN A 178 -1.01 3.37 -2.90
N ALA A 179 0.31 3.50 -3.07
CA ALA A 179 0.93 4.74 -3.56
C ALA A 179 0.47 5.13 -4.99
N VAL A 180 0.30 4.15 -5.87
CA VAL A 180 -0.15 4.36 -7.26
C VAL A 180 -1.62 4.81 -7.33
N SER A 181 -2.48 4.32 -6.42
CA SER A 181 -3.90 4.70 -6.38
C SER A 181 -4.14 6.17 -6.02
N ALA A 182 -3.36 6.73 -5.09
CA ALA A 182 -3.43 8.15 -4.72
C ALA A 182 -2.98 9.05 -5.89
N TRP A 183 -1.94 8.66 -6.62
CA TRP A 183 -1.44 9.41 -7.77
C TRP A 183 -2.41 9.43 -8.96
N HIS A 184 -3.08 8.30 -9.24
CA HIS A 184 -4.10 8.24 -10.30
C HIS A 184 -5.35 9.07 -9.99
N ALA A 185 -5.71 9.23 -8.71
CA ALA A 185 -6.82 10.09 -8.32
C ALA A 185 -6.54 11.57 -8.64
N THR A 186 -5.33 12.07 -8.34
CA THR A 186 -4.94 13.46 -8.62
C THR A 186 -4.84 13.77 -10.12
N GLN A 187 -4.34 12.84 -10.93
CA GLN A 187 -4.23 13.03 -12.39
C GLN A 187 -5.60 13.10 -13.07
N ARG A 188 -6.56 12.26 -12.67
CA ARG A 188 -7.92 12.27 -13.24
C ARG A 188 -8.64 13.59 -12.97
N VAL A 189 -8.47 14.16 -11.77
CA VAL A 189 -9.06 15.47 -11.43
C VAL A 189 -8.48 16.57 -12.32
N ARG A 190 -7.16 16.64 -12.47
CA ARG A 190 -6.49 17.64 -13.34
C ARG A 190 -6.88 17.50 -14.81
N GLN A 191 -6.97 16.28 -15.34
CA GLN A 191 -7.40 16.04 -16.72
C GLN A 191 -8.85 16.46 -16.94
N ARG A 192 -9.74 16.16 -15.98
CA ARG A 192 -11.16 16.55 -16.06
C ARG A 192 -11.31 18.07 -16.03
N GLU A 193 -10.60 18.75 -15.15
CA GLU A 193 -10.59 20.22 -15.06
C GLU A 193 -10.09 20.87 -16.36
N ARG A 194 -8.97 20.37 -16.93
CA ARG A 194 -8.49 20.82 -18.24
C ARG A 194 -9.53 20.63 -19.33
N ARG A 195 -10.17 19.47 -19.39
CA ARG A 195 -11.19 19.16 -20.41
C ARG A 195 -12.40 20.10 -20.30
N LEU A 196 -12.86 20.39 -19.08
CA LEU A 196 -13.95 21.33 -18.83
C LEU A 196 -13.57 22.75 -19.28
N ARG A 197 -12.37 23.23 -18.93
CA ARG A 197 -11.88 24.55 -19.37
C ARG A 197 -11.77 24.64 -20.89
N THR A 198 -11.27 23.60 -21.56
CA THR A 198 -11.20 23.56 -23.03
C THR A 198 -12.59 23.55 -23.67
N GLN A 199 -13.53 22.75 -23.14
CA GLN A 199 -14.90 22.72 -23.64
C GLN A 199 -15.60 24.07 -23.49
N PHE A 200 -15.44 24.73 -22.35
CA PHE A 200 -15.93 26.08 -22.14
C PHE A 200 -15.33 27.08 -23.14
N ALA A 201 -14.00 27.04 -23.33
CA ALA A 201 -13.34 27.93 -24.27
C ALA A 201 -13.84 27.76 -25.71
N LEU A 202 -14.03 26.51 -26.14
CA LEU A 202 -14.58 26.19 -27.46
C LEU A 202 -16.05 26.62 -27.60
N ALA A 203 -16.86 26.47 -26.55
CA ALA A 203 -18.27 26.89 -26.59
C ALA A 203 -18.42 28.41 -26.74
N VAL A 204 -17.54 29.20 -26.10
CA VAL A 204 -17.57 30.67 -26.18
C VAL A 204 -16.91 31.18 -27.47
N ALA A 205 -15.73 30.69 -27.83
CA ALA A 205 -14.98 31.17 -29.00
C ALA A 205 -15.46 30.59 -30.33
N GLY A 206 -15.98 29.37 -30.33
CA GLY A 206 -16.32 28.61 -31.53
C GLY A 206 -17.28 29.34 -32.48
N PRO A 207 -18.42 29.87 -32.00
CA PRO A 207 -19.36 30.62 -32.85
C PRO A 207 -18.73 31.88 -33.47
N VAL A 208 -17.95 32.64 -32.69
CA VAL A 208 -17.27 33.86 -33.15
C VAL A 208 -16.23 33.52 -34.22
N LEU A 209 -15.35 32.54 -33.96
CA LEU A 209 -14.34 32.11 -34.92
C LEU A 209 -14.95 31.57 -36.21
N SER A 210 -16.06 30.81 -36.12
CA SER A 210 -16.77 30.31 -37.30
C SER A 210 -17.31 31.45 -38.15
N ARG A 211 -17.81 32.52 -37.53
CA ARG A 211 -18.30 33.72 -38.21
C ARG A 211 -17.18 34.53 -38.86
N VAL A 212 -16.02 34.65 -38.20
CA VAL A 212 -14.80 35.24 -38.77
C VAL A 212 -14.34 34.50 -40.03
N VAL A 213 -14.35 33.16 -39.99
CA VAL A 213 -13.98 32.34 -41.16
C VAL A 213 -14.99 32.52 -42.30
N ALA A 214 -16.29 32.50 -42.01
CA ALA A 214 -17.35 32.66 -43.00
C ALA A 214 -17.31 34.05 -43.68
N SER A 215 -17.05 35.10 -42.91
CA SER A 215 -16.92 36.48 -43.40
C SER A 215 -15.56 36.81 -44.00
N ARG A 216 -14.60 35.86 -43.99
CA ARG A 216 -13.18 36.09 -44.35
C ARG A 216 -12.56 37.29 -43.62
N GLY A 217 -12.98 37.51 -42.37
CA GLY A 217 -12.50 38.62 -41.52
C GLY A 217 -13.19 39.97 -41.74
N ALA A 218 -14.14 40.08 -42.68
CA ALA A 218 -14.93 41.30 -42.87
C ALA A 218 -16.13 41.33 -41.90
N LEU A 219 -15.85 41.59 -40.62
CA LEU A 219 -16.87 41.67 -39.57
C LEU A 219 -17.56 43.04 -39.55
N ASP A 220 -18.87 43.03 -39.33
CA ASP A 220 -19.63 44.24 -39.00
C ASP A 220 -19.36 44.72 -37.55
N ASP A 221 -19.88 45.89 -37.18
CA ASP A 221 -19.61 46.46 -35.85
C ASP A 221 -20.27 45.67 -34.71
N GLN A 222 -21.38 44.98 -34.97
CA GLN A 222 -22.05 44.13 -34.00
C GLN A 222 -21.25 42.84 -33.77
N GLU A 223 -20.75 42.21 -34.83
CA GLU A 223 -19.90 41.03 -34.77
C GLU A 223 -18.55 41.34 -34.10
N ARG A 224 -18.00 42.54 -34.31
CA ARG A 224 -16.82 43.03 -33.58
C ARG A 224 -17.09 43.19 -32.09
N LEU A 225 -18.27 43.69 -31.72
CA LEU A 225 -18.67 43.80 -30.32
C LEU A 225 -18.81 42.41 -29.70
N ASP A 226 -19.49 41.48 -30.36
CA ASP A 226 -19.67 40.10 -29.89
C ASP A 226 -18.32 39.38 -29.72
N ALA A 227 -17.36 39.62 -30.63
CA ALA A 227 -16.01 39.10 -30.51
C ALA A 227 -15.27 39.64 -29.27
N ARG A 228 -15.37 40.95 -29.00
CA ARG A 228 -14.77 41.56 -27.79
C ARG A 228 -15.45 41.07 -26.51
N LEU A 229 -16.76 40.87 -26.52
CA LEU A 229 -17.50 40.33 -25.39
C LEU A 229 -17.08 38.87 -25.10
N ALA A 230 -16.93 38.05 -26.13
CA ALA A 230 -16.46 36.67 -26.02
C ALA A 230 -15.01 36.58 -25.49
N GLU A 231 -14.11 37.41 -26.01
CA GLU A 231 -12.73 37.53 -25.51
C GLU A 231 -12.70 37.94 -24.03
N GLY A 232 -13.46 38.99 -23.67
CA GLY A 232 -13.57 39.46 -22.31
C GLY A 232 -14.06 38.37 -21.37
N ARG A 233 -15.11 37.63 -21.78
CA ARG A 233 -15.66 36.51 -21.00
C ARG A 233 -14.62 35.41 -20.78
N LEU A 234 -13.88 35.01 -21.82
CA LEU A 234 -12.81 34.02 -21.69
C LEU A 234 -11.72 34.48 -20.72
N ARG A 235 -11.32 35.75 -20.81
CA ARG A 235 -10.28 36.31 -19.95
C ARG A 235 -10.71 36.31 -18.48
N ASP A 236 -11.95 36.70 -18.19
CA ASP A 236 -12.44 36.75 -16.82
C ASP A 236 -12.54 35.33 -16.23
N GLU A 237 -12.99 34.36 -17.01
CA GLU A 237 -13.11 32.96 -16.57
C GLU A 237 -11.76 32.30 -16.33
N LEU A 238 -10.73 32.68 -17.10
CA LEU A 238 -9.37 32.19 -16.89
C LEU A 238 -8.67 32.87 -15.71
N ARG A 239 -8.99 34.14 -15.43
CA ARG A 239 -8.29 34.95 -14.41
C ARG A 239 -9.03 35.09 -13.09
N GLY A 240 -10.30 34.73 -13.02
CA GLY A 240 -11.09 34.87 -11.80
C GLY A 240 -12.35 34.03 -11.74
N ALA A 241 -12.25 32.75 -12.11
CA ALA A 241 -13.36 31.79 -12.02
C ALA A 241 -14.07 31.80 -10.65
N ASP A 242 -13.34 31.95 -9.53
CA ASP A 242 -13.95 31.91 -8.21
C ASP A 242 -14.76 33.18 -7.89
N LEU A 243 -14.53 34.31 -8.58
CA LEU A 243 -15.33 35.54 -8.44
C LEU A 243 -16.65 35.50 -9.23
N LEU A 244 -16.77 34.59 -10.20
CA LEU A 244 -17.85 34.63 -11.18
C LEU A 244 -18.99 33.67 -10.81
N ASN A 245 -20.17 34.21 -10.55
CA ASN A 245 -21.45 33.51 -10.71
C ASN A 245 -22.20 34.10 -11.91
N ASP A 246 -23.38 33.55 -12.22
CA ASP A 246 -24.18 34.03 -13.35
C ASP A 246 -24.61 35.50 -13.18
N ALA A 247 -24.89 35.95 -11.96
CA ALA A 247 -25.24 37.34 -11.67
C ALA A 247 -24.07 38.30 -11.97
N VAL A 248 -22.87 37.99 -11.51
CA VAL A 248 -21.65 38.78 -11.77
C VAL A 248 -21.32 38.76 -13.26
N ARG A 249 -21.42 37.61 -13.94
CA ARG A 249 -21.18 37.51 -15.39
C ARG A 249 -22.13 38.43 -16.17
N ASN A 250 -23.41 38.41 -15.84
CA ASN A 250 -24.41 39.25 -16.48
C ASN A 250 -24.15 40.74 -16.21
N ALA A 251 -23.76 41.10 -14.98
CA ALA A 251 -23.43 42.48 -14.64
C ALA A 251 -22.19 42.99 -15.40
N ILE A 252 -21.13 42.16 -15.51
CA ILE A 252 -19.93 42.48 -16.30
C ILE A 252 -20.26 42.63 -17.78
N GLU A 253 -21.06 41.71 -18.35
CA GLU A 253 -21.47 41.78 -19.74
C GLU A 253 -22.30 43.03 -20.02
N ALA A 254 -23.26 43.35 -19.15
CA ALA A 254 -24.06 44.58 -19.25
C ALA A 254 -23.19 45.83 -19.20
N ALA A 255 -22.21 45.89 -18.29
CA ALA A 255 -21.26 47.00 -18.21
C ALA A 255 -20.44 47.15 -19.50
N ARG A 256 -19.95 46.03 -20.08
CA ARG A 256 -19.23 46.05 -21.37
C ARG A 256 -20.09 46.49 -22.53
N ARG A 257 -21.36 46.09 -22.58
CA ARG A 257 -22.32 46.55 -23.59
C ARG A 257 -22.58 48.06 -23.51
N ARG A 258 -22.48 48.66 -22.31
CA ARG A 258 -22.49 50.13 -22.13
C ARG A 258 -21.19 50.81 -22.54
N GLY A 259 -20.16 50.06 -22.94
CA GLY A 259 -18.85 50.57 -23.34
C GLY A 259 -17.79 50.56 -22.23
N ALA A 260 -18.11 50.08 -21.03
CA ALA A 260 -17.15 50.07 -19.92
C ALA A 260 -16.08 48.98 -20.09
N VAL A 261 -14.83 49.31 -19.73
CA VAL A 261 -13.72 48.35 -19.74
C VAL A 261 -13.59 47.68 -18.37
N VAL A 262 -14.04 46.42 -18.28
CA VAL A 262 -14.00 45.64 -17.03
C VAL A 262 -12.80 44.70 -17.00
N THR A 263 -12.00 44.73 -15.92
CA THR A 263 -10.87 43.82 -15.68
C THR A 263 -11.04 43.08 -14.35
N VAL A 264 -10.94 41.76 -14.38
CA VAL A 264 -11.07 40.88 -13.20
C VAL A 264 -9.73 40.26 -12.86
N PHE A 265 -9.37 40.30 -11.58
CA PHE A 265 -8.20 39.63 -11.01
C PHE A 265 -8.62 38.81 -9.80
N ASP A 266 -8.30 37.52 -9.80
CA ASP A 266 -8.48 36.67 -8.64
C ASP A 266 -7.12 36.26 -8.09
N GLU A 267 -6.82 36.75 -6.89
CA GLU A 267 -5.59 36.44 -6.16
C GLU A 267 -5.89 35.63 -4.89
N GLY A 268 -6.99 34.87 -4.89
CA GLY A 268 -7.35 33.95 -3.82
C GLY A 268 -8.14 34.59 -2.67
N GLY A 269 -8.92 35.64 -2.95
CA GLY A 269 -9.71 36.32 -1.92
C GLY A 269 -10.78 35.46 -1.25
N PHE A 270 -11.17 34.31 -1.83
CA PHE A 270 -12.12 33.38 -1.22
C PHE A 270 -11.48 32.24 -0.40
N ASP A 271 -10.15 32.16 -0.35
CA ASP A 271 -9.43 31.11 0.39
C ASP A 271 -9.86 31.12 1.86
N GLY A 272 -10.45 30.03 2.36
CA GLY A 272 -10.91 29.93 3.76
C GLY A 272 -12.27 30.57 4.09
N ILE A 273 -12.98 31.17 3.12
CA ILE A 273 -14.34 31.70 3.31
C ILE A 273 -15.38 30.57 3.15
N GLU A 274 -16.35 30.50 4.06
CA GLU A 274 -17.46 29.54 4.01
C GLU A 274 -18.36 29.73 2.79
N ALA A 275 -18.92 28.64 2.26
CA ALA A 275 -19.69 28.64 1.01
C ALA A 275 -20.86 29.63 1.00
N ALA A 276 -21.60 29.78 2.11
CA ALA A 276 -22.72 30.73 2.22
C ALA A 276 -22.23 32.18 2.03
N ARG A 277 -21.16 32.55 2.71
CA ARG A 277 -20.58 33.89 2.62
C ARG A 277 -20.01 34.20 1.22
N ARG A 278 -19.49 33.18 0.51
CA ARG A 278 -19.05 33.37 -0.89
C ARG A 278 -20.20 33.75 -1.81
N VAL A 279 -21.41 33.23 -1.57
CA VAL A 279 -22.60 33.60 -2.36
C VAL A 279 -22.97 35.05 -2.10
N GLU A 280 -23.05 35.46 -0.83
CA GLU A 280 -23.33 36.84 -0.45
C GLU A 280 -22.34 37.84 -1.06
N ILE A 281 -21.04 37.55 -1.00
CA ILE A 281 -20.00 38.41 -1.59
C ILE A 281 -20.20 38.58 -3.10
N ARG A 282 -20.58 37.50 -3.81
CA ARG A 282 -20.82 37.56 -5.26
C ARG A 282 -22.10 38.32 -5.60
N ASP A 283 -23.14 38.18 -4.79
CA ASP A 283 -24.39 38.91 -4.98
C ASP A 283 -24.20 40.40 -4.71
N GLU A 284 -23.44 40.75 -3.66
CA GLU A 284 -23.03 42.12 -3.39
C GLU A 284 -22.19 42.69 -4.54
N LEU A 285 -21.21 41.93 -5.04
CA LEU A 285 -20.41 42.31 -6.21
C LEU A 285 -21.28 42.56 -7.44
N ALA A 286 -22.25 41.70 -7.73
CA ALA A 286 -23.16 41.87 -8.85
C ALA A 286 -24.02 43.15 -8.70
N ALA A 287 -24.51 43.44 -7.49
CA ALA A 287 -25.29 44.63 -7.20
C ALA A 287 -24.46 45.93 -7.34
N VAL A 288 -23.18 45.91 -6.95
CA VAL A 288 -22.25 47.03 -7.15
C VAL A 288 -21.99 47.26 -8.63
N LEU A 289 -21.69 46.22 -9.40
CA LEU A 289 -21.41 46.32 -10.83
C LEU A 289 -22.62 46.76 -11.66
N THR A 290 -23.82 46.38 -11.22
CA THR A 290 -25.07 46.79 -11.89
C THR A 290 -25.32 48.29 -11.76
N ARG A 291 -24.96 48.89 -10.61
CA ARG A 291 -25.12 50.32 -10.33
C ARG A 291 -23.95 51.17 -10.83
N ALA A 292 -22.84 50.56 -11.20
CA ALA A 292 -21.65 51.28 -11.62
C ALA A 292 -21.81 51.90 -13.03
N GLU A 293 -21.50 53.20 -13.12
CA GLU A 293 -21.51 53.98 -14.38
C GLU A 293 -20.10 54.33 -14.88
N SER A 294 -19.05 53.88 -14.17
CA SER A 294 -17.66 54.16 -14.50
C SER A 294 -17.23 53.63 -15.88
N ALA A 295 -16.44 54.42 -16.61
CA ALA A 295 -15.89 54.02 -17.92
C ALA A 295 -14.93 52.83 -17.83
N ARG A 296 -14.28 52.64 -16.68
CA ARG A 296 -13.38 51.52 -16.42
C ARG A 296 -13.65 50.94 -15.04
N LEU A 297 -13.77 49.61 -14.96
CA LEU A 297 -13.98 48.86 -13.72
C LEU A 297 -12.85 47.85 -13.51
N ILE A 298 -12.28 47.86 -12.30
CA ILE A 298 -11.23 46.93 -11.88
C ILE A 298 -11.76 46.19 -10.65
N ILE A 299 -11.89 44.86 -10.77
CA ILE A 299 -12.33 43.98 -9.70
C ILE A 299 -11.13 43.13 -9.30
N ARG A 300 -10.76 43.15 -8.02
CA ARG A 300 -9.64 42.37 -7.49
C ARG A 300 -10.06 41.62 -6.24
N SER A 301 -9.91 40.31 -6.24
CA SER A 301 -9.88 39.53 -5.00
C SER A 301 -8.44 39.51 -4.47
N SER A 302 -8.26 39.57 -3.15
CA SER A 302 -6.95 39.51 -2.51
C SER A 302 -7.02 38.70 -1.21
N ARG A 303 -5.90 38.12 -0.79
CA ARG A 303 -5.77 37.41 0.51
C ARG A 303 -5.68 38.36 1.72
N ASP A 304 -6.27 39.54 1.61
CA ASP A 304 -6.36 40.45 2.74
C ASP A 304 -7.17 39.77 3.87
N PRO A 305 -6.82 39.96 5.15
CA PRO A 305 -7.56 39.35 6.26
C PRO A 305 -8.97 39.91 6.47
N ARG A 306 -9.29 41.10 5.95
CA ARG A 306 -10.58 41.77 6.16
C ARG A 306 -11.38 41.94 4.87
N VAL A 307 -10.72 42.23 3.75
CA VAL A 307 -11.38 42.51 2.46
C VAL A 307 -11.30 41.30 1.54
N ALA A 308 -12.44 40.85 1.02
CA ALA A 308 -12.51 39.73 0.07
C ALA A 308 -12.32 40.22 -1.36
N VAL A 309 -12.98 41.32 -1.71
CA VAL A 309 -13.01 41.88 -3.07
C VAL A 309 -13.02 43.40 -3.00
N THR A 310 -12.18 44.04 -3.82
CA THR A 310 -12.19 45.48 -4.03
C THR A 310 -12.63 45.77 -5.46
N VAL A 311 -13.59 46.68 -5.61
CA VAL A 311 -14.09 47.19 -6.88
C VAL A 311 -13.69 48.66 -6.99
N VAL A 312 -12.96 48.98 -8.05
CA VAL A 312 -12.51 50.35 -8.34
C VAL A 312 -13.03 50.75 -9.71
N GLY A 313 -13.84 51.81 -9.74
CA GLY A 313 -14.26 52.50 -10.95
C GLY A 313 -13.38 53.72 -11.23
N ARG A 314 -13.18 54.01 -12.52
CA ARG A 314 -12.51 55.22 -12.99
C ARG A 314 -13.27 55.85 -14.15
N ALA A 315 -13.31 57.17 -14.17
CA ALA A 315 -14.01 57.96 -15.19
C ALA A 315 -13.26 58.04 -16.53
N GLY A 316 -11.92 57.95 -16.53
CA GLY A 316 -11.07 58.12 -17.71
C GLY A 316 -10.89 56.88 -18.61
N THR A 317 -10.76 57.12 -19.93
CA THR A 317 -10.27 56.13 -20.90
C THR A 317 -8.75 56.21 -21.02
N ARG A 318 -8.06 55.08 -21.31
CA ARG A 318 -6.58 54.97 -21.36
C ARG A 318 -5.85 56.02 -22.24
N ALA A 319 -6.56 56.74 -23.10
CA ALA A 319 -5.98 57.67 -24.07
C ALA A 319 -5.81 59.11 -23.54
N SER A 320 -6.52 59.50 -22.48
CA SER A 320 -6.39 60.84 -21.88
C SER A 320 -5.57 60.72 -20.61
N GLY A 321 -4.32 61.14 -20.63
CA GLY A 321 -3.39 61.07 -19.49
C GLY A 321 -3.75 62.01 -18.32
N ASP A 322 -4.91 62.65 -18.37
CA ASP A 322 -5.35 63.65 -17.41
C ASP A 322 -6.85 63.43 -17.12
N ASP A 323 -7.09 62.55 -16.13
CA ASP A 323 -8.23 62.48 -15.19
C ASP A 323 -8.42 61.02 -14.74
N ASP A 324 -7.50 60.55 -13.89
CA ASP A 324 -7.52 59.21 -13.25
C ASP A 324 -8.37 59.27 -11.96
N SER A 325 -9.44 60.06 -11.96
CA SER A 325 -10.35 60.21 -10.82
C SER A 325 -11.11 58.90 -10.57
N VAL A 326 -11.04 58.47 -9.30
CA VAL A 326 -11.78 57.31 -8.81
C VAL A 326 -13.20 57.78 -8.52
N ASP A 327 -14.15 57.30 -9.31
CA ASP A 327 -15.58 57.62 -9.18
C ASP A 327 -16.35 56.57 -8.35
N LEU A 328 -15.79 55.36 -8.24
CA LEU A 328 -16.33 54.27 -7.44
C LEU A 328 -15.21 53.56 -6.69
N TRP A 329 -15.35 53.47 -5.36
CA TRP A 329 -14.53 52.62 -4.52
C TRP A 329 -15.45 51.80 -3.62
N HIS A 330 -15.45 50.48 -3.78
CA HIS A 330 -16.26 49.59 -2.96
C HIS A 330 -15.45 48.38 -2.50
N GLU A 331 -15.48 48.10 -1.21
CA GLU A 331 -14.81 46.96 -0.59
C GLU A 331 -15.84 46.01 0.00
N ILE A 332 -15.75 44.74 -0.38
CA ILE A 332 -16.61 43.68 0.13
C ILE A 332 -15.82 42.91 1.17
N LEU A 333 -16.32 42.89 2.40
CA LEU A 333 -15.65 42.28 3.54
C LEU A 333 -15.74 40.74 3.52
N ARG A 334 -14.71 40.09 4.05
CA ARG A 334 -14.62 38.63 4.16
C ARG A 334 -15.63 38.07 5.14
N GLU A 335 -15.73 38.71 6.30
CA GLU A 335 -16.72 38.39 7.31
C GLU A 335 -17.90 39.36 7.17
N ALA A 336 -19.10 38.90 7.50
CA ALA A 336 -20.25 39.79 7.59
C ALA A 336 -19.97 40.83 8.70
N ALA A 337 -20.31 42.10 8.45
CA ALA A 337 -20.25 43.10 9.51
C ALA A 337 -21.12 42.62 10.69
N ALA A 338 -20.52 42.50 11.87
CA ALA A 338 -21.28 42.21 13.08
C ALA A 338 -22.32 43.32 13.26
N VAL A 339 -23.60 42.96 13.12
CA VAL A 339 -24.75 43.87 13.28
C VAL A 339 -24.94 44.23 14.74
#